data_AF-Q5KS07-F1
#
_entry.id   AF-Q5KS07-F1
#
_cell.length_a   1.000
_cell.length_b   1.000
_cell.length_c   1.000
_cell.angle_alpha   90.00
_cell.angle_beta   90.00
_cell.angle_gamma   90.00
#
_symmetry.space_group_name_H-M   'P 1'
#
loop_
_entity.id
_entity.type
_entity.pdbx_description
1 polymer ?
#
loop_
_entity_poly.entity_id
_entity_poly.type
_entity_poly.pdbx_seq_one_letter_code
_entity_poly.pdbx_strand_id
1 'polypeptide(L)' 'MEGLLHYINPAHAISLLSALNEERLKGQLCDVLLIVGDQKFRAHKNVLA' A
#
# COMPACT_ATOMS: atom_id res chain seq x y z
N MET A 1 7.06 11.88 -35.07
CA MET A 1 6.81 10.83 -34.07
C MET A 1 7.37 11.35 -32.76
N GLU A 2 6.50 11.81 -31.87
CA GLU A 2 6.94 12.20 -30.51
C GLU A 2 7.51 10.96 -29.83
N GLY A 3 8.77 11.05 -29.39
CA GLY A 3 9.47 9.95 -28.75
C GLY A 3 8.85 9.63 -27.39
N LEU A 4 8.74 8.34 -27.08
CA LEU A 4 8.27 7.88 -25.77
C LEU A 4 9.23 8.39 -24.69
N LEU A 5 8.74 9.22 -23.77
CA LEU A 5 9.55 9.75 -22.67
C LEU A 5 9.51 8.78 -21.49
N HIS A 6 10.67 8.29 -21.07
CA HIS A 6 10.81 7.45 -19.89
C HIS A 6 11.10 8.33 -18.66
N TYR A 7 10.23 8.25 -17.65
CA TYR A 7 10.38 8.97 -16.38
C TYR A 7 10.54 7.97 -15.24
N ILE A 8 11.52 8.24 -14.36
CA ILE A 8 11.80 7.42 -13.17
C ILE A 8 11.83 8.36 -11.96
N ASN A 9 11.09 8.01 -10.91
CA ASN A 9 11.21 8.62 -9.60
C ASN A 9 11.84 7.61 -8.62
N PRO A 10 13.11 7.80 -8.21
CA PRO A 10 13.80 6.88 -7.31
C PRO A 10 13.11 6.70 -5.95
N ALA A 11 12.34 7.69 -5.49
CA ALA A 11 11.65 7.65 -4.20
C ALA A 11 10.28 6.96 -4.26
N HIS A 12 9.75 6.66 -5.45
CA HIS A 12 8.36 6.23 -5.63
C HIS A 12 7.98 5.04 -4.75
N ALA A 13 8.81 3.99 -4.73
CA ALA A 13 8.52 2.78 -3.97
C ALA A 13 8.43 3.04 -2.45
N ILE A 14 9.37 3.83 -1.92
CA ILE A 14 9.40 4.15 -0.48
C ILE A 14 8.24 5.05 -0.11
N SER A 15 7.96 6.09 -0.91
CA SER A 15 6.83 6.99 -0.67
C SER A 15 5.49 6.26 -0.74
N LEU A 16 5.32 5.36 -1.72
CA LEU A 16 4.11 4.55 -1.86
C LEU A 16 3.90 3.65 -0.63
N LEU A 17 4.93 2.93 -0.19
CA LEU A 17 4.82 2.04 0.97
C LEU A 17 4.56 2.81 2.27
N SER A 18 5.16 3.99 2.42
CA SER A 18 4.89 4.87 3.57
C SER A 18 3.43 5.31 3.61
N ALA A 19 2.89 5.76 2.47
CA ALA A 19 1.48 6.16 2.36
C ALA A 19 0.52 4.99 2.66
N LEU A 20 0.76 3.80 2.08
CA LEU A 20 -0.05 2.61 2.34
C LEU A 20 -0.02 2.20 3.81
N ASN A 21 1.13 2.33 4.48
CA ASN A 21 1.23 2.06 5.91
C ASN A 21 0.42 3.06 6.76
N GLU A 22 0.44 4.36 6.40
CA GLU A 22 -0.41 5.35 7.06
C GLU A 22 -1.90 5.07 6.88
N GLU A 23 -2.31 4.69 5.67
CA GLU A 23 -3.68 4.29 5.38
C GLU A 23 -4.08 3.07 6.22
N ARG A 24 -3.20 2.06 6.33
CA ARG A 24 -3.43 0.86 7.15
C ARG A 24 -3.66 1.23 8.62
N LEU A 25 -2.82 2.12 9.17
CA LEU A 25 -2.93 2.59 10.56
C LEU A 25 -4.21 3.39 10.79
N LYS A 26 -4.69 4.15 9.79
CA LYS A 26 -5.97 4.87 9.83
C LYS A 26 -7.17 3.98 9.49
N GLY A 27 -6.95 2.72 9.07
CA GLY A 27 -7.98 1.80 8.60
C GLY A 27 -8.62 2.20 7.27
N GLN A 28 -7.95 3.06 6.49
CA GLN A 28 -8.42 3.56 5.20
C GLN A 28 -8.12 2.54 4.10
N LEU A 29 -9.11 2.31 3.24
CA LEU A 29 -9.02 1.41 2.09
C LEU A 29 -8.63 -0.04 2.42
N CYS A 30 -8.53 -0.40 3.71
CA CYS A 30 -8.29 -1.78 4.14
C CYS A 30 -9.47 -2.66 3.72
N ASP A 31 -9.19 -3.60 2.83
CA ASP A 31 -10.15 -4.51 2.20
C ASP A 31 -10.07 -5.94 2.76
N VAL A 32 -9.21 -6.17 3.76
CA VAL A 32 -9.09 -7.42 4.50
C VAL A 32 -8.97 -7.19 6.01
N LEU A 33 -9.61 -8.07 6.77
CA LEU A 33 -9.50 -8.18 8.23
C LEU A 33 -8.95 -9.55 8.59
N LEU A 34 -7.73 -9.60 9.12
CA LEU A 34 -7.12 -10.81 9.65
C LEU A 34 -7.55 -11.00 11.10
N ILE A 35 -7.98 -12.21 11.45
CA ILE A 35 -8.34 -12.58 12.83
C ILE A 35 -7.32 -13.62 13.28
N VAL A 36 -6.57 -13.30 14.34
CA VAL A 36 -5.54 -14.19 14.91
C VAL A 36 -5.81 -14.33 16.41
N GLY A 37 -6.39 -15.47 16.79
CA GLY A 37 -7.02 -15.62 18.12
C GLY A 37 -8.12 -14.58 18.29
N ASP A 38 -8.03 -13.79 19.35
CA ASP A 38 -8.98 -12.71 19.66
C ASP A 38 -8.59 -11.35 19.06
N GLN A 39 -7.45 -11.27 18.36
CA GLN A 39 -6.96 -10.03 17.78
C GLN A 39 -7.43 -9.84 16.34
N LYS A 40 -7.68 -8.57 15.98
CA LYS A 40 -8.18 -8.17 14.66
C LYS A 40 -7.21 -7.17 14.01
N PHE A 41 -6.78 -7.45 12.80
CA PHE A 41 -5.84 -6.61 12.04
C PHE A 41 -6.42 -6.23 10.69
N ARG A 42 -6.61 -4.93 10.46
CA ARG A 42 -6.98 -4.40 9.14
C ARG A 42 -5.73 -4.27 8.27
N ALA A 43 -5.82 -4.68 7.01
CA ALA A 43 -4.74 -4.58 6.03
C ALA A 43 -5.28 -4.42 4.61
N HIS A 44 -4.38 -4.28 3.65
CA HIS A 44 -4.65 -4.25 2.21
C HIS A 44 -4.23 -5.58 1.58
N LYS A 45 -5.09 -6.23 0.80
CA LYS A 45 -4.78 -7.53 0.17
C LYS A 45 -3.58 -7.47 -0.76
N ASN A 46 -3.47 -6.41 -1.55
CA ASN A 46 -2.38 -6.21 -2.51
C ASN A 46 -1.02 -5.95 -1.86
N VAL A 47 -0.99 -5.55 -0.58
CA VAL A 47 0.25 -5.39 0.19
C VAL A 47 0.66 -6.72 0.84
N LEU A 48 -0.29 -7.63 1.10
CA LEU A 48 -0.03 -8.95 1.68
C LEU A 48 0.25 -10.06 0.63
N ALA A 49 -0.19 -9.86 -0.61
CA ALA A 49 -0.13 -10.85 -1.70
C ALA A 49 1.29 -11.16 -2.17
#